data_AF-A0A3N9TMD5-F1
#
_entry.id   AF-A0A3N9TMD5-F1
#
_cell.length_a   1.000
_cell.length_b   1.000
_cell.length_c   1.000
_cell.angle_alpha   90.00
_cell.angle_beta   90.00
_cell.angle_gamma   90.00
#
_symmetry.space_group_name_H-M   'P 1'
#
loop_
_entity.id
_entity.type
_entity.pdbx_description
1 polymer ?
#
loop_
_entity_poly.entity_id
_entity_poly.type
_entity_poly.pdbx_seq_one_letter_code
_entity_poly.pdbx_strand_id
1 'polypeptide(L)' 'YIDYYNHRRIKLKLAGLSPVEYRLQASQEV' A
#
# COMPACT_ATOMS: atom_id res chain seq x y z
N TYR A 1 -17.74 -3.75 -7.26
CA TYR A 1 -17.73 -3.94 -5.78
C TYR A 1 -16.34 -4.34 -5.25
N ILE A 2 -15.51 -5.08 -6.02
CA ILE A 2 -14.11 -5.42 -5.66
C ILE A 2 -13.13 -4.23 -5.78
N ASP A 3 -13.27 -3.41 -6.82
CA ASP A 3 -12.33 -2.31 -7.08
C ASP A 3 -12.27 -1.29 -5.96
N TYR A 4 -13.42 -1.00 -5.34
CA TYR A 4 -13.51 -0.07 -4.21
C TYR A 4 -12.74 -0.57 -2.99
N TYR A 5 -12.79 -1.87 -2.67
CA TYR A 5 -12.03 -2.43 -1.55
C TYR A 5 -10.54 -2.52 -1.86
N ASN A 6 -10.18 -2.96 -3.07
CA ASN A 6 -8.78 -3.11 -3.49
C ASN A 6 -8.04 -1.77 -3.55
N HIS A 7 -8.67 -0.71 -4.06
CA HIS A 7 -8.01 0.60 -4.16
C HIS A 7 -8.05 1.41 -2.86
N ARG A 8 -9.08 1.26 -2.03
CA ARG A 8 -9.28 2.13 -0.86
C ARG A 8 -8.64 1.58 0.42
N ARG A 9 -8.60 0.25 0.60
CA ARG A 9 -7.98 -0.36 1.79
C ARG A 9 -6.46 -0.40 1.73
N ILE A 10 -5.88 -0.56 0.55
CA ILE A 10 -4.42 -0.60 0.38
C ILE A 10 -3.83 0.76 0.80
N LYS A 11 -4.39 1.88 0.35
CA LYS A 11 -3.87 3.22 0.69
C LYS A 11 -3.92 3.54 2.19
N LEU A 12 -4.95 3.06 2.89
CA LEU A 12 -5.11 3.25 4.35
C LEU A 12 -4.08 2.46 5.17
N LYS A 13 -3.76 1.23 4.76
CA LYS A 13 -2.78 0.38 5.46
C LYS A 13 -1.34 0.83 5.17
N LEU A 14 -1.12 1.45 4.02
CA LEU A 14 0.18 1.89 3.54
C LEU A 14 0.56 3.30 4.01
N ALA A 15 -0.15 3.89 4.99
CA ALA A 15 0.08 5.26 5.46
C ALA A 15 0.08 6.32 4.34
N GLY A 16 -0.69 6.10 3.26
CA GLY A 16 -0.72 6.97 2.09
C GLY A 16 0.29 6.63 0.99
N LEU A 17 1.17 5.65 1.19
CA LEU A 17 2.12 5.17 0.18
C LEU A 17 1.43 4.34 -0.91
N SER A 18 1.97 4.40 -2.12
CA SER A 18 1.62 3.44 -3.17
C SER A 18 2.15 2.04 -2.82
N PRO A 19 1.57 0.97 -3.39
CA PRO A 19 2.05 -0.40 -3.17
C PRO A 19 3.52 -0.61 -3.53
N VAL A 20 4.07 0.17 -4.46
CA VAL A 20 5.48 0.09 -4.87
C VAL A 20 6.38 0.72 -3.82
N GLU A 21 6.04 1.93 -3.36
CA GLU A 21 6.80 2.66 -2.33
C GLU A 21 6.83 1.89 -1.00
N TYR A 22 5.71 1.30 -0.59
CA TYR A 22 5.69 0.47 0.62
C TYR A 22 6.59 -0.76 0.52
N ARG A 23 6.62 -1.43 -0.64
CA ARG A 23 7.52 -2.58 -0.82
C ARG A 23 8.97 -2.15 -0.79
N LEU A 24 9.30 -1.00 -1.38
CA LEU A 24 10.66 -0.47 -1.34
C LEU A 24 11.09 -0.15 0.09
N GLN A 25 10.23 0.52 0.89
CA GLN A 25 10.51 0.80 2.30
C GLN A 25 10.67 -0.48 3.11
N ALA A 26 9.75 -1.45 2.98
CA ALA A 26 9.83 -2.73 3.69
C ALA A 26 11.08 -3.55 3.31
N SER A 27 11.56 -3.42 2.07
CA SER A 27 12.81 -4.04 1.63
C SER A 27 14.06 -3.30 2.08
N GLN A 28 13.95 -2.02 2.48
CA GLN A 28 15.05 -1.20 2.97
C GLN A 28 15.14 -1.13 4.52
N GLU A 29 14.10 -1.57 5.24
CA GLU A 29 14.09 -1.70 6.71
C GLU A 29 14.72 -3.01 7.21
N VAL A 30 15.29 -3.82 6.32
CA VAL A 30 16.17 -4.97 6.64
C VAL A 30 17.61 -4.51 6.60
#